data_AF-A0A1C3ENZ2-F1
#
_entry.id   AF-A0A1C3ENZ2-F1
#
_cell.length_a   1.000
_cell.length_b   1.000
_cell.length_c   1.000
_cell.angle_alpha   90.00
_cell.angle_beta   90.00
_cell.angle_gamma   90.00
#
_symmetry.space_group_name_H-M   'P 1'
#
loop_
_entity.id
_entity.type
_entity.pdbx_description
1 polymer ?
#
loop_
_entity_poly.entity_id
_entity_poly.type
_entity_poly.pdbx_seq_one_letter_code
_entity_poly.pdbx_strand_id
1 'polypeptide(L)'
;MTFEKLLRMYRFEEALALYDAYYERMADLGEKRAHLGDALPIAWVPLIFHCTYFDNLKGILNDGKLRPSEEKSYVALTELPVTELTRFRSLRPKPFEIAIGFPRALLESKGLYQPAYLKHATQEVKDKFKDAPSGYVELSDDLGALHEVRIPGPLPIDDAVWVLSAKRNEDTRKLDLPELKPLRDLGVAVSYWHPSHQQGMIREPVFRRVKRNEEGHLVSLESVGKHYLPEMDNYVEREINPPAGKSFNLRFPKELRPDTLADGWEGPFSKYEMAAFCYEELKKKFPGRIGEVQPRIVME
;
A
#
# COMPACT_ATOMS: atom_id res chain seq x y z
N MET A 1 7.90 13.86 -14.76
CA MET A 1 6.92 13.34 -13.79
C MET A 1 5.70 14.24 -13.69
N THR A 2 4.49 13.66 -13.82
CA THR A 2 3.19 14.34 -13.65
C THR A 2 2.80 14.44 -12.16
N PHE A 3 1.75 15.21 -11.84
CA PHE A 3 1.21 15.31 -10.49
C PHE A 3 0.70 13.95 -10.00
N GLU A 4 -0.10 13.27 -10.82
CA GLU A 4 -0.76 12.01 -10.49
C GLU A 4 0.26 10.91 -10.19
N LYS A 5 1.34 10.86 -10.98
CA LYS A 5 2.43 9.89 -10.76
C LYS A 5 3.14 10.14 -9.45
N LEU A 6 3.50 11.39 -9.14
CA LEU A 6 4.16 11.73 -7.89
C LEU A 6 3.23 11.55 -6.67
N LEU A 7 1.94 11.87 -6.81
CA LEU A 7 0.93 11.64 -5.78
C LEU A 7 0.78 10.15 -5.47
N ARG A 8 0.78 9.28 -6.48
CA ARG A 8 0.75 7.82 -6.27
C ARG A 8 1.98 7.33 -5.52
N MET A 9 3.17 7.82 -5.88
CA MET A 9 4.41 7.48 -5.17
C MET A 9 4.36 7.95 -3.72
N TYR A 10 3.89 9.17 -3.47
CA TYR A 10 3.66 9.68 -2.12
C TYR A 10 2.72 8.77 -1.31
N ARG A 11 1.54 8.45 -1.85
CA ARG A 11 0.55 7.60 -1.18
C ARG A 11 1.04 6.17 -0.95
N PHE A 12 1.89 5.66 -1.84
CA PHE A 12 2.54 4.37 -1.66
C PHE A 12 3.53 4.40 -0.49
N GLU A 13 4.48 5.35 -0.47
CA GLU A 13 5.47 5.47 0.60
C GLU A 13 4.81 5.82 1.94
N GLU A 14 3.76 6.67 1.94
CA GLU A 14 2.92 6.96 3.12
C GLU A 14 2.28 5.68 3.67
N ALA A 15 1.72 4.83 2.81
CA ALA A 15 1.14 3.56 3.23
C ALA A 15 2.20 2.62 3.84
N LEU A 16 3.40 2.53 3.24
CA LEU A 16 4.49 1.71 3.79
C LEU A 16 4.95 2.22 5.17
N ALA A 17 5.08 3.53 5.34
CA ALA A 17 5.43 4.14 6.62
C ALA A 17 4.38 3.85 7.70
N LEU A 18 3.09 3.95 7.36
CA LEU A 18 1.99 3.60 8.27
C LEU A 18 1.98 2.11 8.63
N TYR A 19 2.29 1.22 7.67
CA TYR A 19 2.46 -0.20 7.96
C TYR A 19 3.65 -0.45 8.89
N ASP A 20 4.77 0.21 8.68
CA ASP A 20 5.97 0.06 9.51
C ASP A 20 5.66 0.45 10.97
N ALA A 21 5.07 1.61 11.20
CA ALA A 21 4.58 2.04 12.52
C ALA A 21 3.62 1.03 13.15
N TYR A 22 2.70 0.48 12.36
CA TYR A 22 1.75 -0.52 12.83
C TYR A 22 2.45 -1.80 13.31
N TYR A 23 3.39 -2.34 12.53
CA TYR A 23 4.09 -3.57 12.86
C TYR A 23 5.13 -3.40 13.98
N GLU A 24 5.79 -2.24 14.08
CA GLU A 24 6.65 -1.90 15.22
C GLU A 24 5.85 -1.91 16.54
N ARG A 25 4.70 -1.21 16.57
CA ARG A 25 3.83 -1.19 17.76
C ARG A 25 3.33 -2.58 18.16
N MET A 26 2.99 -3.44 17.20
CA MET A 26 2.57 -4.81 17.50
C MET A 26 3.67 -5.68 18.11
N ALA A 27 4.95 -5.41 17.79
CA ALA A 27 6.08 -6.08 18.42
C ALA A 27 6.28 -5.62 19.87
N ASP A 28 6.14 -4.32 20.13
CA ASP A 28 6.28 -3.72 21.48
C ASP A 28 5.12 -4.08 22.42
N LEU A 29 3.91 -4.27 21.87
CA LEU A 29 2.73 -4.73 22.62
C LEU A 29 2.87 -6.15 23.18
N GLY A 30 3.88 -6.91 22.75
CA GLY A 30 4.31 -8.16 23.38
C GLY A 30 4.91 -7.97 24.79
N GLU A 31 5.40 -6.77 25.13
CA GLU A 31 6.09 -6.51 26.40
C GLU A 31 5.41 -5.47 27.30
N LYS A 32 4.68 -4.45 26.81
CA LYS A 32 4.08 -3.43 27.69
C LYS A 32 2.72 -2.89 27.21
N ARG A 33 1.64 -3.30 27.87
CA ARG A 33 0.35 -2.58 27.86
C ARG A 33 0.43 -1.40 28.84
N ALA A 34 0.84 -0.22 28.38
CA ALA A 34 0.45 1.06 28.99
C ALA A 34 0.96 2.22 28.13
N HIS A 35 0.06 3.18 27.86
CA HIS A 35 0.31 4.49 27.22
C HIS A 35 0.30 4.54 25.69
N LEU A 36 -0.83 4.16 25.09
CA LEU A 36 -1.27 4.73 23.82
C LEU A 36 -2.53 5.55 24.08
N GLY A 37 -2.34 6.69 24.76
CA GLY A 37 -3.37 7.71 24.91
C GLY A 37 -3.22 8.74 23.78
N ASP A 38 -4.29 8.91 23.00
CA ASP A 38 -4.70 10.19 22.40
C ASP A 38 -4.19 10.64 21.01
N ALA A 39 -3.42 9.86 20.26
CA ALA A 39 -3.04 10.24 18.87
C ALA A 39 -3.59 9.28 17.80
N LEU A 40 -4.85 9.53 17.42
CA LEU A 40 -5.58 9.12 16.21
C LEU A 40 -6.12 7.68 16.13
N PRO A 41 -7.40 7.51 15.72
CA PRO A 41 -7.88 6.22 15.25
C PRO A 41 -7.25 5.96 13.88
N ILE A 42 -6.04 5.39 13.86
CA ILE A 42 -5.54 4.74 12.66
C ILE A 42 -6.57 3.65 12.36
N ALA A 43 -7.35 3.79 11.30
CA ALA A 43 -7.95 2.63 10.70
C ALA A 43 -6.78 1.71 10.32
N TRP A 44 -6.59 0.68 11.14
CA TRP A 44 -5.54 -0.34 11.23
C TRP A 44 -4.96 -0.87 9.91
N VAL A 45 -5.62 -0.66 8.76
CA VAL A 45 -5.15 -1.08 7.45
C VAL A 45 -5.01 0.14 6.49
N PRO A 46 -3.78 0.58 6.17
CA PRO A 46 -3.51 1.69 5.26
C PRO A 46 -4.00 1.48 3.82
N LEU A 47 -3.94 0.24 3.32
CA LEU A 47 -4.35 -0.13 1.96
C LEU A 47 -5.45 -1.17 1.97
N ILE A 48 -6.50 -0.91 1.19
CA ILE A 48 -7.59 -1.85 0.95
C ILE A 48 -7.38 -2.49 -0.42
N PHE A 49 -7.58 -3.80 -0.51
CA PHE A 49 -7.18 -4.59 -1.67
C PHE A 49 -8.37 -5.19 -2.41
N HIS A 50 -8.40 -5.04 -3.73
CA HIS A 50 -9.19 -5.88 -4.60
C HIS A 50 -8.38 -7.12 -5.01
N CYS A 51 -8.80 -8.30 -4.58
CA CYS A 51 -8.15 -9.56 -4.93
C CYS A 51 -8.86 -10.22 -6.12
N THR A 52 -8.10 -10.61 -7.14
CA THR A 52 -8.65 -11.18 -8.38
C THR A 52 -7.69 -12.19 -9.02
N TYR A 53 -8.13 -12.82 -10.11
CA TYR A 53 -7.34 -13.74 -10.92
C TYR A 53 -6.62 -12.99 -12.05
N PHE A 54 -5.55 -13.56 -12.57
CA PHE A 54 -4.79 -12.91 -13.64
C PHE A 54 -5.61 -12.71 -14.91
N ASP A 55 -6.50 -13.65 -15.24
CA ASP A 55 -7.35 -13.58 -16.43
C ASP A 55 -8.30 -12.35 -16.41
N ASN A 56 -8.72 -11.95 -15.21
CA ASN A 56 -9.60 -10.79 -15.01
C ASN A 56 -8.85 -9.45 -15.10
N LEU A 57 -7.53 -9.46 -14.88
CA LEU A 57 -6.71 -8.24 -14.89
C LEU A 57 -6.79 -7.54 -16.24
N LYS A 58 -6.75 -8.28 -17.35
CA LYS A 58 -6.83 -7.69 -18.70
C LYS A 58 -8.14 -6.92 -18.90
N GLY A 59 -9.26 -7.46 -18.44
CA GLY A 59 -10.56 -6.78 -18.51
C GLY A 59 -10.57 -5.49 -17.68
N ILE A 60 -10.05 -5.56 -16.45
CA ILE A 60 -9.94 -4.41 -15.54
C ILE A 60 -9.06 -3.29 -16.15
N LEU A 61 -7.93 -3.66 -16.73
CA LEU A 61 -7.01 -2.69 -17.35
C LEU A 61 -7.61 -2.04 -18.60
N ASN A 62 -8.29 -2.82 -19.45
CA ASN A 62 -8.97 -2.28 -20.63
C ASN A 62 -10.12 -1.33 -20.27
N ASP A 63 -10.85 -1.64 -19.20
CA ASP A 63 -11.95 -0.80 -18.70
C ASP A 63 -11.46 0.43 -17.92
N GLY A 64 -10.22 0.41 -17.43
CA GLY A 64 -9.64 1.45 -16.57
C GLY A 64 -10.26 1.53 -15.17
N LYS A 65 -11.14 0.59 -14.80
CA LYS A 65 -11.86 0.61 -13.52
C LYS A 65 -12.31 -0.79 -13.08
N LEU A 66 -12.43 -0.97 -11.77
CA LEU A 66 -13.19 -2.06 -11.18
C LEU A 66 -14.68 -1.73 -11.29
N ARG A 67 -15.45 -2.61 -11.92
CA ARG A 67 -16.90 -2.48 -12.01
C ARG A 67 -17.58 -3.26 -10.89
N PRO A 68 -18.69 -2.74 -10.34
CA PRO A 68 -19.63 -3.58 -9.62
C PRO A 68 -20.08 -4.75 -10.50
N SER A 69 -20.37 -5.90 -9.89
CA SER A 69 -21.02 -7.00 -10.63
C SER A 69 -22.41 -6.56 -11.09
N GLU A 70 -22.95 -7.14 -12.16
CA GLU A 70 -24.27 -6.74 -12.71
C GLU A 70 -25.39 -6.75 -11.65
N GLU A 71 -25.31 -7.66 -10.68
CA GLU A 71 -26.28 -7.82 -9.59
C GLU A 71 -26.05 -6.90 -8.38
N LYS A 72 -24.90 -6.21 -8.31
CA LYS A 72 -24.48 -5.43 -7.13
C LYS A 72 -24.18 -4.00 -7.55
N SER A 73 -24.60 -3.02 -6.76
CA SER A 73 -24.30 -1.59 -7.00
C SER A 73 -22.95 -1.13 -6.43
N TYR A 74 -22.12 -2.08 -5.97
CA TYR A 74 -20.87 -1.81 -5.26
C TYR A 74 -19.71 -2.70 -5.73
N VAL A 75 -18.48 -2.22 -5.54
CA VAL A 75 -17.24 -3.01 -5.63
C VAL A 75 -16.91 -3.53 -4.24
N ALA A 76 -16.76 -4.85 -4.10
CA ALA A 76 -16.30 -5.49 -2.87
C ALA A 76 -14.75 -5.53 -2.82
N LEU A 77 -14.20 -5.20 -1.66
CA LEU A 77 -12.77 -5.10 -1.40
C LEU A 77 -12.43 -5.78 -0.07
N THR A 78 -11.15 -6.09 0.11
CA THR A 78 -10.60 -6.75 1.31
C THR A 78 -9.79 -5.76 2.13
N GLU A 79 -10.20 -5.55 3.38
CA GLU A 79 -9.49 -4.82 4.42
C GLU A 79 -8.73 -5.80 5.32
N LEU A 80 -7.50 -6.10 4.92
CA LEU A 80 -6.57 -6.92 5.70
C LEU A 80 -5.18 -6.27 5.71
N PRO A 81 -4.41 -6.40 6.81
CA PRO A 81 -2.99 -6.07 6.80
C PRO A 81 -2.30 -6.80 5.65
N VAL A 82 -1.35 -6.15 4.98
CA VAL A 82 -0.78 -6.69 3.74
C VAL A 82 -0.11 -8.05 3.94
N THR A 83 0.44 -8.33 5.12
CA THR A 83 1.03 -9.64 5.47
C THR A 83 -0.01 -10.75 5.67
N GLU A 84 -1.26 -10.39 5.99
CA GLU A 84 -2.37 -11.33 6.21
C GLU A 84 -3.09 -11.67 4.91
N LEU A 85 -2.94 -10.85 3.85
CA LEU A 85 -3.54 -11.11 2.54
C LEU A 85 -3.16 -12.49 1.97
N THR A 86 -1.93 -12.96 2.20
CA THR A 86 -1.51 -14.28 1.73
C THR A 86 -2.26 -15.42 2.43
N ARG A 87 -2.63 -15.25 3.71
CA ARG A 87 -3.47 -16.22 4.42
C ARG A 87 -4.84 -16.29 3.77
N PHE A 88 -5.44 -15.15 3.45
CA PHE A 88 -6.75 -15.10 2.78
C PHE A 88 -6.74 -15.81 1.41
N ARG A 89 -5.66 -15.69 0.65
CA ARG A 89 -5.46 -16.41 -0.62
C ARG A 89 -5.52 -17.93 -0.44
N SER A 90 -4.97 -18.46 0.66
CA SER A 90 -4.90 -19.90 0.94
C SER A 90 -6.22 -20.54 1.37
N LEU A 91 -7.21 -19.73 1.78
CA LEU A 91 -8.50 -20.21 2.28
C LEU A 91 -9.53 -20.50 1.16
N ARG A 92 -9.17 -20.30 -0.11
CA ARG A 92 -10.09 -20.44 -1.25
C ARG A 92 -9.73 -21.65 -2.12
N PRO A 93 -10.72 -22.36 -2.71
CA PRO A 93 -10.46 -23.48 -3.63
C PRO A 93 -9.64 -23.09 -4.87
N LYS A 94 -9.88 -21.89 -5.41
CA LYS A 94 -9.06 -21.26 -6.46
C LYS A 94 -8.42 -19.99 -5.88
N PRO A 95 -7.10 -19.97 -5.64
CA PRO A 95 -6.44 -18.83 -5.01
C PRO A 95 -6.39 -17.62 -5.94
N PHE A 96 -6.63 -16.43 -5.39
CA PHE A 96 -6.39 -15.17 -6.10
C PHE A 96 -4.91 -15.03 -6.47
N GLU A 97 -4.64 -14.40 -7.61
CA GLU A 97 -3.28 -14.26 -8.14
C GLU A 97 -2.79 -12.81 -8.12
N ILE A 98 -3.71 -11.85 -8.11
CA ILE A 98 -3.44 -10.42 -8.12
C ILE A 98 -4.18 -9.76 -6.94
N ALA A 99 -3.52 -8.83 -6.25
CA ALA A 99 -4.16 -7.90 -5.33
C ALA A 99 -3.83 -6.45 -5.73
N ILE A 100 -4.87 -5.63 -5.95
CA ILE A 100 -4.75 -4.22 -6.32
C ILE A 100 -5.07 -3.38 -5.08
N GLY A 101 -4.09 -2.65 -4.57
CA GLY A 101 -4.16 -1.87 -3.34
C GLY A 101 -4.47 -0.40 -3.59
N PHE A 102 -5.44 0.11 -2.83
CA PHE A 102 -5.92 1.48 -2.87
C PHE A 102 -5.72 2.15 -1.50
N PRO A 103 -5.34 3.43 -1.44
CA PRO A 103 -5.26 4.17 -0.18
C PRO A 103 -6.62 4.19 0.52
N ARG A 104 -6.68 3.73 1.76
CA ARG A 104 -7.93 3.71 2.53
C ARG A 104 -8.56 5.10 2.62
N ALA A 105 -7.76 6.12 2.90
CA ALA A 105 -8.20 7.52 3.00
C ALA A 105 -8.99 7.98 1.76
N LEU A 106 -8.49 7.59 0.59
CA LEU A 106 -9.10 7.92 -0.69
C LEU A 106 -10.44 7.20 -0.82
N LEU A 107 -10.50 5.92 -0.46
CA LEU A 107 -11.74 5.16 -0.49
C LEU A 107 -12.78 5.70 0.49
N GLU A 108 -12.38 6.10 1.71
CA GLU A 108 -13.24 6.75 2.70
C GLU A 108 -13.89 8.01 2.12
N SER A 109 -13.13 8.85 1.42
CA SER A 109 -13.66 10.04 0.73
C SER A 109 -14.66 9.74 -0.39
N LYS A 110 -14.64 8.50 -0.91
CA LYS A 110 -15.56 7.99 -1.96
C LYS A 110 -16.74 7.19 -1.38
N GLY A 111 -16.92 7.22 -0.06
CA GLY A 111 -18.04 6.54 0.60
C GLY A 111 -17.78 5.07 0.88
N LEU A 112 -16.53 4.68 1.18
CA LEU A 112 -16.23 3.35 1.72
C LEU A 112 -17.12 3.04 2.91
N TYR A 113 -17.71 1.84 2.91
CA TYR A 113 -18.50 1.38 4.04
C TYR A 113 -18.26 -0.11 4.31
N GLN A 114 -18.48 -0.51 5.55
CA GLN A 114 -18.49 -1.92 5.93
C GLN A 114 -19.96 -2.40 5.96
N PRO A 115 -20.30 -3.48 5.24
CA PRO A 115 -21.64 -4.04 5.29
C PRO A 115 -21.94 -4.64 6.68
N ALA A 116 -23.18 -4.50 7.14
CA ALA A 116 -23.64 -5.14 8.36
C ALA A 116 -23.85 -6.65 8.13
N TYR A 117 -23.11 -7.47 8.86
CA TYR A 117 -23.22 -8.93 8.78
C TYR A 117 -24.31 -9.44 9.73
N LEU A 118 -25.44 -9.90 9.17
CA LEU A 118 -26.59 -10.36 9.94
C LEU A 118 -26.98 -11.81 9.64
N LYS A 119 -26.18 -12.58 8.89
CA LYS A 119 -26.47 -13.99 8.56
C LYS A 119 -26.80 -14.85 9.79
N HIS A 120 -26.10 -14.65 10.90
CA HIS A 120 -26.33 -15.41 12.15
C HIS A 120 -27.22 -14.69 13.17
N ALA A 121 -27.83 -13.56 12.81
CA ALA A 121 -28.79 -12.88 13.66
C ALA A 121 -30.12 -13.65 13.72
N THR A 122 -30.94 -13.37 14.75
CA THR A 122 -32.28 -13.93 14.87
C THR A 122 -33.18 -13.47 13.72
N GLN A 123 -34.20 -14.26 13.38
CA GLN A 123 -35.12 -13.90 12.30
C GLN A 123 -35.81 -12.54 12.55
N GLU A 124 -36.17 -12.24 13.80
CA GLU A 124 -36.73 -10.93 14.17
C GLU A 124 -35.79 -9.76 13.83
N VAL A 125 -34.47 -9.92 14.00
CA VAL A 125 -33.49 -8.91 13.61
C VAL A 125 -33.40 -8.84 12.09
N LYS A 126 -33.31 -9.99 11.39
CA LYS A 126 -33.25 -10.01 9.92
C LYS A 126 -34.47 -9.33 9.28
N ASP A 127 -35.66 -9.57 9.83
CA ASP A 127 -36.92 -8.99 9.34
C ASP A 127 -36.94 -7.46 9.43
N LYS A 128 -36.26 -6.87 10.43
CA LYS A 128 -36.11 -5.40 10.56
C LYS A 128 -35.24 -4.78 9.47
N PHE A 129 -34.37 -5.56 8.84
CA PHE A 129 -33.43 -5.10 7.81
C PHE A 129 -33.71 -5.70 6.42
N LYS A 130 -34.83 -6.40 6.23
CA LYS A 130 -35.17 -7.05 4.95
C LYS A 130 -35.30 -6.05 3.79
N ASP A 131 -35.71 -4.82 4.09
CA ASP A 131 -35.93 -3.74 3.12
C ASP A 131 -34.73 -2.78 3.05
N ALA A 132 -33.62 -3.10 3.75
CA ALA A 132 -32.40 -2.30 3.69
C ALA A 132 -31.81 -2.33 2.25
N PRO A 133 -31.16 -1.25 1.81
CA PRO A 133 -30.55 -1.22 0.48
C PRO A 133 -29.58 -2.39 0.26
N SER A 134 -29.72 -3.05 -0.89
CA SER A 134 -28.83 -4.15 -1.29
C SER A 134 -27.37 -3.74 -1.18
N GLY A 135 -26.57 -4.60 -0.56
CA GLY A 135 -25.16 -4.33 -0.36
C GLY A 135 -24.79 -3.61 0.93
N TYR A 136 -25.73 -3.10 1.73
CA TYR A 136 -25.43 -2.53 3.06
C TYR A 136 -25.60 -3.52 4.20
N VAL A 137 -26.48 -4.50 4.00
CA VAL A 137 -26.75 -5.57 4.95
C VAL A 137 -26.59 -6.91 4.23
N GLU A 138 -25.92 -7.85 4.88
CA GLU A 138 -25.80 -9.23 4.40
C GLU A 138 -26.60 -10.18 5.31
N LEU A 139 -27.69 -10.75 4.78
CA LEU A 139 -28.66 -11.54 5.53
C LEU A 139 -28.49 -13.05 5.33
N SER A 140 -27.85 -13.47 4.23
CA SER A 140 -27.80 -14.86 3.78
C SER A 140 -26.39 -15.36 3.49
N ASP A 141 -25.54 -14.53 2.88
CA ASP A 141 -24.20 -14.96 2.50
C ASP A 141 -23.20 -14.79 3.63
N ASP A 142 -22.16 -15.63 3.66
CA ASP A 142 -21.00 -15.34 4.49
C ASP A 142 -20.26 -14.17 3.86
N LEU A 143 -20.23 -13.03 4.54
CA LEU A 143 -19.17 -12.07 4.29
C LEU A 143 -17.87 -12.78 4.65
N GLY A 144 -16.88 -12.74 3.74
CA GLY A 144 -15.56 -13.29 4.00
C GLY A 144 -15.01 -12.65 5.28
N ALA A 145 -15.15 -13.37 6.40
CA ALA A 145 -14.86 -13.01 7.79
C ALA A 145 -14.45 -11.54 8.00
N LEU A 146 -15.34 -10.67 8.49
CA LEU A 146 -15.04 -9.32 9.07
C LEU A 146 -14.16 -8.33 8.27
N HIS A 147 -13.70 -8.68 7.07
CA HIS A 147 -12.68 -7.95 6.31
C HIS A 147 -13.22 -7.42 4.98
N GLU A 148 -14.47 -7.70 4.64
CA GLU A 148 -15.08 -7.12 3.45
C GLU A 148 -15.50 -5.67 3.70
N VAL A 149 -15.10 -4.79 2.79
CA VAL A 149 -15.58 -3.40 2.70
C VAL A 149 -16.04 -3.13 1.27
N ARG A 150 -16.94 -2.17 1.11
CA ARG A 150 -17.64 -1.92 -0.14
C ARG A 150 -17.52 -0.45 -0.53
N ILE A 151 -17.37 -0.21 -1.84
CA ILE A 151 -17.40 1.12 -2.45
C ILE A 151 -18.59 1.20 -3.39
N PRO A 152 -19.44 2.23 -3.29
CA PRO A 152 -20.54 2.41 -4.23
C PRO A 152 -20.01 2.77 -5.61
N GLY A 153 -20.54 2.12 -6.65
CA GLY A 153 -20.20 2.40 -8.04
C GLY A 153 -18.79 1.95 -8.47
N PRO A 154 -18.36 2.32 -9.69
CA PRO A 154 -17.07 1.91 -10.23
C PRO A 154 -15.88 2.58 -9.53
N LEU A 155 -14.81 1.82 -9.32
CA LEU A 155 -13.56 2.31 -8.72
C LEU A 155 -12.45 2.40 -9.79
N PRO A 156 -12.00 3.62 -10.16
CA PRO A 156 -10.92 3.80 -11.14
C PRO A 156 -9.63 3.10 -10.74
N ILE A 157 -8.94 2.47 -11.71
CA ILE A 157 -7.60 1.91 -11.51
C ILE A 157 -6.56 2.99 -11.30
N ASP A 158 -6.81 4.21 -11.75
CA ASP A 158 -5.97 5.37 -11.50
C ASP A 158 -5.79 5.70 -10.01
N ASP A 159 -6.67 5.20 -9.13
CA ASP A 159 -6.56 5.36 -7.68
C ASP A 159 -5.62 4.33 -7.03
N ALA A 160 -5.20 3.30 -7.76
CA ALA A 160 -4.35 2.25 -7.24
C ALA A 160 -2.92 2.78 -7.01
N VAL A 161 -2.28 2.29 -5.96
CA VAL A 161 -0.89 2.65 -5.60
C VAL A 161 0.02 1.45 -5.50
N TRP A 162 -0.52 0.25 -5.31
CA TRP A 162 0.26 -0.98 -5.20
C TRP A 162 -0.45 -2.15 -5.88
N VAL A 163 0.30 -2.99 -6.60
CA VAL A 163 -0.18 -4.27 -7.10
C VAL A 163 0.74 -5.38 -6.62
N LEU A 164 0.15 -6.38 -5.98
CA LEU A 164 0.82 -7.61 -5.59
C LEU A 164 0.45 -8.71 -6.57
N SER A 165 1.46 -9.40 -7.11
CA SER A 165 1.26 -10.54 -8.01
C SER A 165 1.89 -11.80 -7.46
N ALA A 166 1.13 -12.89 -7.43
CA ALA A 166 1.61 -14.23 -7.13
C ALA A 166 2.29 -14.90 -8.34
N LYS A 167 2.06 -14.39 -9.56
CA LYS A 167 2.81 -14.78 -10.76
C LYS A 167 4.13 -14.03 -10.82
N ARG A 168 5.17 -14.72 -11.28
CA ARG A 168 6.49 -14.17 -11.62
C ARG A 168 7.03 -14.94 -12.82
N ASN A 169 7.98 -14.36 -13.55
CA ASN A 169 8.65 -15.07 -14.62
C ASN A 169 9.40 -16.27 -14.00
N GLU A 170 9.15 -17.48 -14.51
CA GLU A 170 9.65 -18.71 -13.89
C GLU A 170 11.16 -18.86 -14.05
N ASP A 171 11.70 -18.42 -15.19
CA ASP A 171 13.12 -18.54 -15.55
C ASP A 171 13.99 -17.59 -14.73
N THR A 172 13.58 -16.32 -14.64
CA THR A 172 14.35 -15.27 -13.96
C THR A 172 14.00 -15.15 -12.48
N ARG A 173 12.88 -15.77 -12.04
CA ARG A 173 12.25 -15.56 -10.73
C ARG A 173 11.90 -14.10 -10.43
N LYS A 174 12.01 -13.20 -11.42
CA LYS A 174 11.71 -11.78 -11.28
C LYS A 174 10.25 -11.51 -11.60
N LEU A 175 9.74 -10.45 -10.99
CA LEU A 175 8.41 -9.95 -11.27
C LEU A 175 8.44 -9.08 -12.52
N ASP A 176 8.65 -9.68 -13.69
CA ASP A 176 8.61 -8.98 -14.96
C ASP A 176 7.51 -9.56 -15.85
N LEU A 177 6.30 -9.05 -15.65
CA LEU A 177 5.10 -9.45 -16.37
C LEU A 177 4.67 -8.28 -17.27
N PRO A 178 4.67 -8.45 -18.61
CA PRO A 178 4.30 -7.38 -19.55
C PRO A 178 2.92 -6.78 -19.28
N GLU A 179 1.97 -7.58 -18.78
CA GLU A 179 0.60 -7.17 -18.44
C GLU A 179 0.54 -6.14 -17.32
N LEU A 180 1.58 -6.07 -16.47
CA LEU A 180 1.69 -5.09 -15.38
C LEU A 180 2.40 -3.81 -15.81
N LYS A 181 2.98 -3.77 -17.02
CA LYS A 181 3.66 -2.58 -17.54
C LYS A 181 2.75 -1.33 -17.55
N PRO A 182 1.49 -1.37 -17.99
CA PRO A 182 0.62 -0.19 -17.96
C PRO A 182 0.46 0.42 -16.56
N LEU A 183 0.38 -0.43 -15.53
CA LEU A 183 0.28 0.01 -14.13
C LEU A 183 1.59 0.67 -13.66
N ARG A 184 2.75 0.11 -14.03
CA ARG A 184 4.05 0.74 -13.73
C ARG A 184 4.21 2.09 -14.41
N ASP A 185 3.76 2.20 -15.65
CA ASP A 185 3.81 3.45 -16.41
C ASP A 185 2.99 4.56 -15.71
N LEU A 186 1.83 4.21 -15.15
CA LEU A 186 1.00 5.07 -14.28
C LEU A 186 1.65 5.44 -12.94
N GLY A 187 2.73 4.76 -12.54
CA GLY A 187 3.41 4.95 -11.25
C GLY A 187 2.90 4.07 -10.11
N VAL A 188 2.15 3.01 -10.43
CA VAL A 188 1.72 2.01 -9.44
C VAL A 188 2.92 1.13 -9.08
N ALA A 189 3.19 0.97 -7.79
CA ALA A 189 4.22 0.04 -7.32
C ALA A 189 3.80 -1.40 -7.63
N VAL A 190 4.73 -2.28 -8.00
CA VAL A 190 4.41 -3.66 -8.37
C VAL A 190 5.38 -4.60 -7.65
N SER A 191 4.85 -5.56 -6.88
CA SER A 191 5.66 -6.43 -6.01
C SER A 191 5.15 -7.87 -5.97
N TYR A 192 6.03 -8.79 -5.57
CA TYR A 192 5.68 -10.22 -5.50
C TYR A 192 4.85 -10.50 -4.26
N TRP A 193 3.73 -11.21 -4.39
CA TRP A 193 2.80 -11.48 -3.30
C TRP A 193 3.26 -12.65 -2.42
N HIS A 194 4.19 -12.36 -1.51
CA HIS A 194 4.72 -13.28 -0.50
C HIS A 194 5.06 -12.57 0.82
N PRO A 195 4.61 -13.07 1.99
CA PRO A 195 4.72 -12.36 3.27
C PRO A 195 6.14 -11.88 3.61
N SER A 196 7.17 -12.68 3.34
CA SER A 196 8.56 -12.26 3.60
C SER A 196 9.00 -11.09 2.72
N HIS A 197 8.52 -11.00 1.48
CA HIS A 197 8.81 -9.88 0.58
C HIS A 197 8.09 -8.62 1.06
N GLN A 198 6.83 -8.74 1.51
CA GLN A 198 6.06 -7.62 2.06
C GLN A 198 6.72 -7.09 3.34
N GLN A 199 7.08 -7.97 4.26
CA GLN A 199 7.77 -7.59 5.50
C GLN A 199 9.13 -6.96 5.21
N GLY A 200 9.89 -7.53 4.27
CA GLY A 200 11.13 -6.96 3.78
C GLY A 200 10.91 -5.54 3.26
N MET A 201 10.00 -5.36 2.32
CA MET A 201 9.68 -4.05 1.75
C MET A 201 9.22 -3.02 2.78
N ILE A 202 8.46 -3.41 3.80
CA ILE A 202 7.99 -2.50 4.84
C ILE A 202 9.17 -2.06 5.71
N ARG A 203 9.98 -3.01 6.19
CA ARG A 203 11.01 -2.78 7.22
C ARG A 203 12.37 -2.37 6.67
N GLU A 204 12.62 -2.60 5.37
CA GLU A 204 13.92 -2.32 4.80
C GLU A 204 14.11 -0.83 4.48
N PRO A 205 15.35 -0.31 4.69
CA PRO A 205 15.69 1.01 4.24
C PRO A 205 15.53 1.12 2.72
N VAL A 206 15.11 2.29 2.28
CA VAL A 206 14.91 2.66 0.88
C VAL A 206 16.10 3.44 0.37
N PHE A 207 16.45 3.19 -0.87
CA PHE A 207 17.37 4.00 -1.64
C PHE A 207 16.58 4.60 -2.79
N ARG A 208 16.90 5.83 -3.15
CA ARG A 208 16.24 6.54 -4.24
C ARG A 208 17.24 7.01 -5.27
N ARG A 209 16.83 7.08 -6.51
CA ARG A 209 17.58 7.74 -7.58
C ARG A 209 16.68 8.76 -8.22
N VAL A 210 17.19 9.97 -8.40
CA VAL A 210 16.43 11.09 -8.95
C VAL A 210 17.08 11.61 -10.21
N LYS A 211 16.25 12.02 -11.17
CA LYS A 211 16.68 12.82 -12.31
C LYS A 211 15.91 14.13 -12.29
N ARG A 212 16.63 15.24 -12.46
CA ARG A 212 16.06 16.59 -12.53
C ARG A 212 16.28 17.19 -13.92
N ASN A 213 15.42 18.13 -14.32
CA ASN A 213 15.65 18.95 -15.50
C ASN A 213 16.59 20.13 -15.16
N GLU A 214 16.89 20.97 -16.16
CA GLU A 214 17.74 22.16 -16.02
C GLU A 214 17.19 23.20 -15.02
N GLU A 215 15.88 23.21 -14.79
CA GLU A 215 15.19 24.07 -13.81
C GLU A 215 15.20 23.48 -12.39
N GLY A 216 15.80 22.31 -12.19
CA GLY A 216 15.84 21.61 -10.90
C GLY A 216 14.53 20.91 -10.51
N HIS A 217 13.56 20.79 -11.43
CA HIS A 217 12.33 20.04 -11.24
C HIS A 217 12.55 18.54 -11.38
N LEU A 218 11.95 17.75 -10.48
CA LEU A 218 12.00 16.29 -10.53
C LEU A 218 11.31 15.76 -11.79
N VAL A 219 12.07 15.07 -12.64
CA VAL A 219 11.57 14.43 -13.87
C VAL A 219 11.42 12.92 -13.74
N SER A 220 12.28 12.28 -12.93
CA SER A 220 12.23 10.85 -12.61
C SER A 220 12.58 10.62 -11.14
N LEU A 221 11.90 9.66 -10.52
CA LEU A 221 12.19 9.13 -9.20
C LEU A 221 12.09 7.60 -9.30
N GLU A 222 13.14 6.92 -8.87
CA GLU A 222 13.16 5.49 -8.64
C GLU A 222 13.39 5.27 -7.15
N SER A 223 12.66 4.34 -6.54
CA SER A 223 12.90 3.90 -5.16
C SER A 223 13.00 2.38 -5.11
N VAL A 224 13.99 1.88 -4.39
CA VAL A 224 14.21 0.44 -4.19
C VAL A 224 14.56 0.18 -2.75
N GLY A 225 14.04 -0.91 -2.21
CA GLY A 225 14.50 -1.41 -0.93
C GLY A 225 15.89 -2.05 -1.04
N LYS A 226 16.58 -2.15 0.09
CA LYS A 226 17.93 -2.73 0.19
C LYS A 226 18.08 -4.07 -0.54
N HIS A 227 17.08 -4.95 -0.45
CA HIS A 227 17.12 -6.27 -1.09
C HIS A 227 17.22 -6.21 -2.63
N TYR A 228 16.80 -5.10 -3.23
CA TYR A 228 16.74 -4.90 -4.68
C TYR A 228 17.88 -4.03 -5.21
N LEU A 229 18.80 -3.59 -4.35
CA LEU A 229 20.03 -2.95 -4.79
C LEU A 229 20.97 -4.00 -5.41
N PRO A 230 21.81 -3.61 -6.38
CA PRO A 230 22.96 -4.41 -6.79
C PRO A 230 23.80 -4.81 -5.57
N GLU A 231 24.40 -6.01 -5.57
CA GLU A 231 25.31 -6.45 -4.50
C GLU A 231 26.43 -5.41 -4.33
N MET A 232 26.53 -4.85 -3.13
CA MET A 232 27.57 -3.88 -2.76
C MET A 232 28.48 -4.53 -1.73
N ASP A 233 29.74 -4.70 -2.08
CA ASP A 233 30.78 -5.20 -1.20
C ASP A 233 31.20 -4.11 -0.19
N ASN A 234 31.24 -4.48 1.10
CA ASN A 234 31.69 -3.74 2.30
C ASN A 234 30.59 -3.07 3.16
N TYR A 235 30.57 -3.34 4.48
CA TYR A 235 29.62 -2.82 5.48
C TYR A 235 30.27 -2.16 6.75
N VAL A 236 29.57 -1.20 7.39
CA VAL A 236 29.78 -0.55 8.71
C VAL A 236 28.44 -0.54 9.47
N GLU A 237 28.45 -0.72 10.78
CA GLU A 237 27.23 -0.62 11.61
C GLU A 237 27.06 0.82 12.13
N ARG A 238 25.84 1.37 12.11
CA ARG A 238 25.51 2.65 12.77
C ARG A 238 24.24 2.52 13.61
N GLU A 239 24.29 3.15 14.76
CA GLU A 239 23.23 3.13 15.76
C GLU A 239 22.16 4.17 15.41
N ILE A 240 20.91 3.74 15.35
CA ILE A 240 19.72 4.59 15.18
C ILE A 240 19.06 4.77 16.55
N ASN A 241 18.77 6.02 16.87
CA ASN A 241 18.05 6.41 18.08
C ASN A 241 16.64 6.89 17.68
N PRO A 242 15.61 6.04 17.75
CA PRO A 242 14.24 6.48 17.46
C PRO A 242 13.73 7.45 18.53
N PRO A 243 12.71 8.29 18.23
CA PRO A 243 12.13 9.26 19.16
C PRO A 243 11.58 8.64 20.45
N ALA A 244 11.16 7.37 20.38
CA ALA A 244 10.86 6.54 21.54
C ALA A 244 11.32 5.10 21.25
N GLY A 245 12.06 4.49 22.19
CA GLY A 245 12.56 3.12 22.06
C GLY A 245 14.03 2.96 22.49
N LYS A 246 14.55 1.73 22.38
CA LYS A 246 15.98 1.44 22.55
C LYS A 246 16.70 1.65 21.23
N SER A 247 17.95 2.12 21.31
CA SER A 247 18.81 2.23 20.15
C SER A 247 19.04 0.87 19.51
N PHE A 248 19.15 0.85 18.17
CA PHE A 248 19.45 -0.37 17.42
C PHE A 248 20.45 -0.09 16.32
N ASN A 249 21.31 -1.07 16.04
CA ASN A 249 22.33 -0.97 15.02
C ASN A 249 21.78 -1.39 13.65
N LEU A 250 21.80 -0.48 12.69
CA LEU A 250 21.61 -0.79 11.28
C LEU A 250 22.98 -1.09 10.65
N ARG A 251 23.04 -2.10 9.76
CA ARG A 251 24.23 -2.42 8.97
C ARG A 251 24.20 -1.65 7.65
N PHE A 252 25.08 -0.67 7.53
CA PHE A 252 25.34 0.20 6.37
C PHE A 252 26.49 -0.36 5.54
N PRO A 253 26.58 -0.07 4.24
CA PRO A 253 27.82 -0.22 3.49
C PRO A 253 28.96 0.70 3.96
N LYS A 254 30.24 0.27 3.89
CA LYS A 254 31.42 0.96 4.51
C LYS A 254 31.74 2.34 3.93
N GLU A 255 31.18 2.66 2.77
CA GLU A 255 31.48 3.89 2.01
C GLU A 255 30.23 4.72 1.67
N LEU A 256 29.08 4.48 2.32
CA LEU A 256 27.92 5.37 2.18
C LEU A 256 28.11 6.62 3.02
N ARG A 257 28.83 7.59 2.46
CA ARG A 257 28.54 9.00 2.71
C ARG A 257 27.10 9.29 2.21
N PRO A 258 26.38 10.26 2.78
CA PRO A 258 25.08 10.73 2.29
C PRO A 258 25.06 11.13 0.79
N ASP A 259 26.24 11.32 0.22
CA ASP A 259 26.52 11.92 -1.05
C ASP A 259 26.80 10.83 -2.12
N THR A 260 25.72 10.25 -2.64
CA THR A 260 25.63 9.54 -3.94
C THR A 260 26.46 8.25 -4.09
N LEU A 261 25.79 7.11 -4.25
CA LEU A 261 26.38 5.87 -4.77
C LEU A 261 26.84 6.06 -6.23
N ALA A 262 27.76 5.21 -6.71
CA ALA A 262 28.40 5.28 -8.03
C ALA A 262 27.44 5.44 -9.24
N ASP A 263 26.15 5.10 -9.07
CA ASP A 263 25.11 5.18 -10.10
C ASP A 263 23.98 6.21 -9.80
N GLY A 264 24.22 7.20 -8.93
CA GLY A 264 23.23 8.25 -8.64
C GLY A 264 22.18 7.87 -7.59
N TRP A 265 22.38 6.76 -6.86
CA TRP A 265 21.48 6.37 -5.76
C TRP A 265 21.85 7.10 -4.46
N GLU A 266 20.85 7.63 -3.79
CA GLU A 266 20.93 8.27 -2.48
C GLU A 266 20.24 7.37 -1.44
N GLY A 267 20.73 7.39 -0.20
CA GLY A 267 20.14 6.68 0.94
C GLY A 267 21.19 6.17 1.92
N PRO A 268 20.79 5.36 2.91
CA PRO A 268 19.44 4.86 3.13
C PRO A 268 18.47 5.91 3.68
N PHE A 269 17.19 5.76 3.34
CA PHE A 269 16.05 6.52 3.86
C PHE A 269 15.02 5.59 4.49
N SER A 270 14.35 6.06 5.52
CA SER A 270 13.11 5.48 6.04
C SER A 270 11.94 5.74 5.09
N LYS A 271 10.84 4.99 5.28
CA LYS A 271 9.59 5.23 4.53
C LYS A 271 9.00 6.61 4.81
N TYR A 272 9.18 7.11 6.04
CA TYR A 272 8.77 8.46 6.44
C TYR A 272 9.53 9.53 5.65
N GLU A 273 10.85 9.42 5.55
CA GLU A 273 11.68 10.35 4.77
C GLU A 273 11.34 10.30 3.27
N MET A 274 11.03 9.12 2.74
CA MET A 274 10.58 8.96 1.35
C MET A 274 9.22 9.60 1.08
N ALA A 275 8.25 9.41 1.98
CA ALA A 275 6.94 10.04 1.89
C ALA A 275 7.07 11.57 1.99
N ALA A 276 7.85 12.08 2.96
CA ALA A 276 8.10 13.50 3.11
C ALA A 276 8.80 14.11 1.89
N PHE A 277 9.79 13.43 1.32
CA PHE A 277 10.44 13.85 0.08
C PHE A 277 9.44 13.99 -1.07
N CYS A 278 8.57 12.98 -1.28
CA CYS A 278 7.57 13.04 -2.35
C CYS A 278 6.58 14.20 -2.12
N TYR A 279 6.19 14.45 -0.87
CA TYR A 279 5.29 15.54 -0.52
C TYR A 279 5.91 16.91 -0.78
N GLU A 280 7.16 17.14 -0.40
CA GLU A 280 7.85 18.40 -0.68
C GLU A 280 8.05 18.62 -2.18
N GLU A 281 8.29 17.57 -2.96
CA GLU A 281 8.34 17.66 -4.42
C GLU A 281 6.97 17.99 -5.04
N LEU A 282 5.86 17.49 -4.47
CA LEU A 282 4.51 17.89 -4.88
C LEU A 282 4.28 19.37 -4.62
N LYS A 283 4.64 19.84 -3.43
CA LYS A 283 4.49 21.24 -3.00
C LYS A 283 5.34 22.18 -3.87
N LYS A 284 6.59 21.81 -4.15
CA LYS A 284 7.50 22.60 -4.99
C LYS A 284 7.02 22.69 -6.43
N LYS A 285 6.62 21.56 -7.02
CA LYS A 285 6.33 21.47 -8.46
C LYS A 285 4.88 21.82 -8.81
N PHE A 286 3.94 21.58 -7.90
CA PHE A 286 2.50 21.74 -8.11
C PHE A 286 1.83 22.50 -6.96
N PRO A 287 2.30 23.72 -6.61
CA PRO A 287 1.81 24.45 -5.45
C PRO A 287 0.29 24.74 -5.50
N GLY A 288 -0.28 24.93 -6.70
CA GLY A 288 -1.73 25.16 -6.85
C GLY A 288 -2.62 23.95 -6.57
N ARG A 289 -2.04 22.74 -6.46
CA ARG A 289 -2.77 21.48 -6.23
C ARG A 289 -2.46 20.85 -4.88
N ILE A 290 -1.57 21.43 -4.08
CA ILE A 290 -1.15 20.83 -2.80
C ILE A 290 -2.30 20.72 -1.80
N GLY A 291 -3.29 21.62 -1.88
CA GLY A 291 -4.51 21.55 -1.06
C GLY A 291 -5.37 20.31 -1.32
N GLU A 292 -5.18 19.63 -2.47
CA GLU A 292 -5.80 18.33 -2.76
C GLU A 292 -5.15 17.18 -1.98
N VAL A 293 -3.94 17.40 -1.45
CA VAL A 293 -3.16 16.39 -0.72
C VAL A 293 -3.33 16.62 0.77
N GLN A 294 -4.13 15.78 1.42
CA GLN A 294 -4.17 15.70 2.88
C GLN A 294 -3.09 14.73 3.36
N PRO A 295 -1.97 15.21 3.95
CA PRO A 295 -0.93 14.34 4.46
C PRO A 295 -1.34 13.71 5.79
N ARG A 296 -1.09 12.41 5.96
CA ARG A 296 -1.23 11.71 7.25
C ARG A 296 0.09 11.57 8.00
N ILE A 297 1.20 11.83 7.32
CA ILE A 297 2.54 11.91 7.88
C ILE A 297 3.04 13.33 7.72
N VAL A 298 3.36 13.98 8.83
CA VAL A 298 4.02 15.29 8.87
C VAL A 298 5.32 15.07 9.62
N MET A 299 6.45 15.34 8.96
CA MET A 299 7.74 15.43 9.67
C MET A 299 7.94 16.90 10.05
N GLU A 300 8.13 17.17 11.35
CA GLU A 300 8.48 18.49 11.88
C GLU A 300 9.93 18.87 11.56
#